data_AF-A0A931W1W2-F1
#
_entry.id   AF-A0A931W1W2-F1
#
_cell.length_a   1.000
_cell.length_b   1.000
_cell.length_c   1.000
_cell.angle_alpha   90.00
_cell.angle_beta   90.00
_cell.angle_gamma   90.00
#
_symmetry.space_group_name_H-M   'P 1'
#
loop_
_entity.id
_entity.type
_entity.pdbx_description
1 polymer ?
#
loop_
_entity_poly.entity_id
_entity_poly.type
_entity_poly.pdbx_seq_one_letter_code
_entity_poly.pdbx_strand_id
1 'polypeptide(L)' 'MPAVTTFHHLRSGPVNWRQRIELSCDLGENTKMYFDYNWFSGKSDTTYGGWDDWDQIRIGVTHKF' A
#
# COMPACT_ATOMS: atom_id res chain seq x y z
N MET A 1 -15.25 17.61 0.52
CA MET A 1 -14.93 16.38 1.26
C MET A 1 -13.41 16.30 1.39
N PRO A 2 -12.85 16.06 2.58
CA PRO A 2 -11.41 16.10 2.78
C PRO A 2 -10.74 14.85 2.18
N ALA A 3 -9.64 15.06 1.45
CA ALA A 3 -8.75 13.96 1.11
C ALA A 3 -7.95 13.58 2.37
N VAL A 4 -7.92 12.28 2.67
CA VAL A 4 -7.10 11.72 3.75
C VAL A 4 -5.86 11.09 3.14
N THR A 5 -4.72 11.55 3.60
CA THR A 5 -3.40 10.99 3.25
C THR A 5 -2.83 10.28 4.46
N THR A 6 -2.36 9.05 4.28
CA THR A 6 -1.72 8.26 5.32
C THR A 6 -0.43 7.64 4.79
N PHE A 7 0.64 7.82 5.55
CA PHE A 7 1.95 7.24 5.26
C PHE A 7 2.24 6.15 6.26
N HIS A 8 2.59 4.96 5.77
CA HIS A 8 3.03 3.85 6.58
C HIS A 8 4.45 3.46 6.18
N HIS A 9 5.36 3.50 7.14
CA HIS A 9 6.68 2.92 7.00
C HIS A 9 6.72 1.67 7.90
N LEU A 10 6.73 0.49 7.28
CA LEU A 10 6.68 -0.79 7.97
C LEU A 10 8.01 -1.49 7.80
N ARG A 11 8.69 -1.76 8.91
CA ARG A 11 9.91 -2.56 8.95
C ARG A 11 9.58 -3.93 9.55
N SER A 12 9.79 -5.01 8.81
CA SER A 12 9.54 -6.38 9.27
C SER A 12 10.86 -7.14 9.40
N GLY A 13 11.68 -6.70 10.37
CA GLY A 13 12.99 -7.30 10.66
C GLY A 13 14.20 -6.50 10.14
N PRO A 14 15.42 -7.08 10.25
CA PRO A 14 16.65 -6.36 9.94
C PRO A 14 16.81 -6.03 8.45
N VAL A 15 16.23 -6.86 7.58
CA VAL A 15 16.52 -6.91 6.13
C VAL A 15 15.30 -6.57 5.26
N ASN A 16 14.08 -6.58 5.83
CA ASN A 16 12.85 -6.36 5.07
C ASN A 16 12.25 -4.99 5.40
N TRP A 17 11.99 -4.22 4.36
CA TRP A 17 11.54 -2.85 4.40
C TRP A 17 10.34 -2.70 3.47
N ARG A 18 9.31 -2.05 3.98
CA ARG A 18 8.06 -1.82 3.25
C ARG A 18 7.60 -0.38 3.47
N GLN A 19 7.32 0.32 2.39
CA GLN A 19 6.70 1.64 2.44
C GLN A 19 5.33 1.58 1.78
N ARG A 20 4.35 2.25 2.37
CA ARG A 20 3.00 2.34 1.82
C ARG A 20 2.49 3.76 1.94
N ILE A 21 1.96 4.29 0.86
CA ILE A 21 1.32 5.60 0.78
C ILE A 21 -0.12 5.39 0.37
N GLU A 22 -1.05 5.75 1.24
CA GLU A 22 -2.48 5.67 1.00
C GLU A 22 -3.07 7.07 0.89
N LEU A 23 -3.74 7.34 -0.22
CA LEU A 23 -4.54 8.53 -0.44
C LEU A 23 -5.97 8.09 -0.65
N SER A 24 -6.91 8.76 -0.02
CA SER A 24 -8.31 8.51 -0.29
C SER A 24 -9.19 9.73 -0.14
N CYS A 25 -10.27 9.75 -0.91
CA CYS A 25 -11.22 10.84 -0.93
C CYS A 25 -12.63 10.24 -0.95
N ASP A 26 -13.47 10.66 -0.02
CA ASP A 26 -14.89 10.34 -0.07
C ASP A 26 -15.54 11.20 -1.17
N LEU A 27 -16.28 10.55 -2.06
CA LEU A 27 -17.06 11.18 -3.14
C LEU A 27 -18.55 11.33 -2.75
N GLY A 28 -18.96 10.68 -1.66
CA GLY A 28 -20.30 10.66 -1.10
C GLY A 28 -20.33 9.75 0.13
N GLU A 29 -21.49 9.63 0.79
CA GLU A 29 -21.64 8.79 2.00
C GLU A 29 -21.27 7.32 1.76
N ASN A 30 -21.48 6.83 0.54
CA ASN A 30 -21.27 5.44 0.16
C ASN A 30 -20.13 5.21 -0.84
N THR A 31 -19.48 6.28 -1.32
CA THR A 31 -18.50 6.18 -2.41
C THR A 31 -17.17 6.77 -1.98
N LYS A 32 -16.09 5.99 -2.17
CA LYS A 32 -14.72 6.38 -1.84
C LYS A 32 -13.78 6.09 -3.00
N MET A 33 -13.00 7.06 -3.42
CA MET A 33 -11.86 6.85 -4.32
C MET A 33 -10.59 6.64 -3.50
N TYR A 34 -9.70 5.76 -3.96
CA TYR A 34 -8.41 5.52 -3.33
C TYR A 34 -7.27 5.39 -4.34
N PHE A 35 -6.08 5.76 -3.87
CA PHE A 35 -4.79 5.49 -4.46
C PHE A 35 -3.92 4.88 -3.36
N ASP A 36 -3.29 3.75 -3.65
CA ASP A 36 -2.42 3.02 -2.73
C ASP A 36 -1.14 2.63 -3.46
N TYR A 37 -0.03 3.23 -3.05
CA TYR A 37 1.31 2.83 -3.48
C TYR A 37 1.95 2.00 -2.38
N ASN A 38 2.51 0.85 -2.75
CA ASN A 38 3.15 -0.07 -1.84
C ASN A 38 4.45 -0.54 -2.44
N TRP A 39 5.53 -0.32 -1.73
CA TRP A 39 6.84 -0.80 -2.11
C TRP A 39 7.35 -1.75 -1.04
N PHE A 40 7.94 -2.83 -1.48
CA PHE A 40 8.60 -3.80 -0.65
C PHE A 40 9.96 -4.12 -1.24
N SER A 41 10.92 -4.25 -0.35
CA SER A 41 12.18 -4.90 -0.65
C SER A 41 12.59 -5.71 0.57
N GLY A 42 13.14 -6.88 0.33
CA GLY A 42 13.49 -7.78 1.41
C GLY A 42 13.95 -9.13 0.92
N LYS A 43 14.36 -9.99 1.84
CA LYS A 43 14.60 -11.38 1.50
C LYS A 43 13.27 -12.10 1.33
N SER A 44 13.15 -12.82 0.22
CA SER A 44 12.07 -13.77 0.02
C SER A 44 12.19 -14.90 1.06
N ASP A 45 11.06 -15.36 1.58
CA ASP A 45 11.00 -16.56 2.42
C ASP A 45 11.11 -17.85 1.58
N THR A 46 11.48 -17.75 0.30
CA THR A 46 11.65 -18.91 -0.57
C THR A 46 12.90 -19.69 -0.19
N THR A 47 12.84 -21.01 -0.39
CA THR A 47 13.92 -21.96 -0.06
C THR A 47 15.26 -21.64 -0.75
N TYR A 48 15.26 -20.77 -1.77
CA TYR A 48 16.43 -20.38 -2.55
C TYR A 48 17.06 -19.05 -2.11
N GLY A 49 16.53 -18.38 -1.07
CA GLY A 49 17.20 -17.25 -0.42
C GLY A 49 17.34 -15.99 -1.29
N GLY A 50 16.43 -15.79 -2.24
CA GLY A 50 16.42 -14.61 -3.13
C GLY A 50 16.01 -13.31 -2.44
N TRP A 51 16.39 -12.18 -3.02
CA TRP A 51 15.82 -10.87 -2.71
C TRP A 51 14.55 -10.67 -3.54
N ASP A 52 13.47 -10.27 -2.89
CA ASP A 52 12.20 -9.90 -3.51
C ASP A 52 12.01 -8.39 -3.39
N ASP A 53 12.13 -7.71 -4.52
CA ASP A 53 11.84 -6.29 -4.66
C ASP A 53 10.64 -6.13 -5.57
N TRP A 54 9.60 -5.48 -5.07
CA TRP A 54 8.40 -5.21 -5.87
C TRP A 54 7.73 -3.89 -5.50
N ASP A 55 7.13 -3.29 -6.52
CA ASP A 55 6.27 -2.13 -6.42
C ASP A 55 4.85 -2.51 -6.83
N GLN A 56 3.86 -2.02 -6.08
CA GLN A 56 2.45 -2.17 -6.38
C GLN A 56 1.75 -0.81 -6.31
N ILE A 57 1.02 -0.48 -7.37
CA ILE A 57 0.13 0.69 -7.40
C ILE A 57 -1.29 0.17 -7.57
N ARG A 58 -2.21 0.62 -6.71
CA ARG A 58 -3.65 0.36 -6.82
C ARG A 58 -4.41 1.67 -6.84
N ILE A 59 -5.31 1.80 -7.82
CA ILE A 59 -6.18 2.95 -7.98
C ILE A 59 -7.58 2.40 -8.18
N GLY A 60 -8.56 2.92 -7.44
CA GLY A 60 -9.91 2.41 -7.56
C GLY A 60 -10.96 3.26 -6.87
N VAL A 61 -12.20 2.82 -7.04
CA VAL A 61 -13.38 3.37 -6.38
C VAL A 61 -14.10 2.23 -5.70
N THR A 62 -14.48 2.43 -4.45
CA THR A 62 -15.32 1.53 -3.67
C THR A 62 -16.68 2.17 -3.46
N HIS A 63 -17.75 1.43 -3.75
CA HIS A 63 -19.12 1.85 -3.50
C HIS A 63 -19.82 0.82 -2.61
N LYS A 64 -20.47 1.28 -1.55
CA LYS A 64 -21.28 0.43 -0.65
C LYS A 64 -22.76 0.53 -1.04
N PHE A 65 -23.40 -0.62 -1.25
CA PHE A 65 -24.84 -0.73 -1.49
C PHE A 65 -25.58 -1.03 -0.19
#